data_AF-A0A1Q7W7G9-F1
#
_entry.id   AF-A0A1Q7W7G9-F1
#
_cell.length_a   1.000
_cell.length_b   1.000
_cell.length_c   1.000
_cell.angle_alpha   90.00
_cell.angle_beta   90.00
_cell.angle_gamma   90.00
#
_symmetry.space_group_name_H-M   'P 1'
#
loop_
_entity.id
_entity.type
_entity.pdbx_description
1 polymer ?
#
loop_
_entity_poly.entity_id
_entity_poly.type
_entity_poly.pdbx_seq_one_letter_code
_entity_poly.pdbx_strand_id
1 'polypeptide(L)'
;MTATVHVLTAGYVGDKTASTVTLIRDGAALVVVDPGMVAARELILAPLRELGVAAGAVTDVVFSHHHPDHTLNAALFPNARFHDHWAIYQDDDWHDRDADGYQLSEHVRLMRTPGHTPEDISTLVTTASGLVVLSHLWWSAEGPAEDPFATDVEALHEYRAAVLKLEPVQIIPGHGAAFTPSEQTPR
;
A
#
# COMPACT_ATOMS: atom_id res chain seq x y z
N MET A 1 5.98 9.55 18.65
CA MET A 1 4.52 9.49 18.39
C MET A 1 4.35 8.35 17.41
N THR A 2 3.43 7.42 17.64
CA THR A 2 3.22 6.30 16.71
C THR A 2 2.61 6.79 15.39
N ALA A 3 2.83 6.06 14.30
CA ALA A 3 2.27 6.40 13.00
C ALA A 3 0.74 6.37 13.01
N THR A 4 0.12 7.18 12.15
CA THR A 4 -1.33 7.14 11.86
C THR A 4 -1.57 6.80 10.40
N VAL A 5 -2.66 6.07 10.14
CA VAL A 5 -3.02 5.58 8.80
C VAL A 5 -4.43 6.08 8.46
N HIS A 6 -4.61 6.63 7.27
CA HIS A 6 -5.86 7.20 6.78
C HIS A 6 -6.16 6.67 5.38
N VAL A 7 -7.18 5.82 5.24
CA VAL A 7 -7.67 5.44 3.91
C VAL A 7 -8.33 6.66 3.27
N LEU A 8 -7.74 7.15 2.18
CA LEU A 8 -8.26 8.31 1.44
C LEU A 8 -9.44 7.89 0.57
N THR A 9 -9.32 6.76 -0.10
CA THR A 9 -10.40 6.13 -0.85
C THR A 9 -10.20 4.62 -0.90
N ALA A 10 -11.27 3.86 -0.68
CA ALA A 10 -11.24 2.41 -0.80
C ALA A 10 -11.29 2.00 -2.28
N GLY A 11 -10.46 1.04 -2.65
CA GLY A 11 -10.44 0.48 -3.99
C GLY A 11 -11.64 -0.42 -4.28
N TYR A 12 -11.70 -0.92 -5.51
CA TYR A 12 -12.73 -1.86 -5.96
C TYR A 12 -12.28 -2.55 -7.24
N VAL A 13 -12.87 -3.71 -7.53
CA VAL A 13 -12.65 -4.50 -8.75
C VAL A 13 -13.97 -5.08 -9.24
N GLY A 14 -14.17 -5.08 -10.56
CA GLY A 14 -15.42 -5.46 -11.24
C GLY A 14 -15.44 -4.89 -12.66
N ASP A 15 -16.54 -4.26 -13.08
CA ASP A 15 -16.61 -3.51 -14.36
C ASP A 15 -15.61 -2.34 -14.44
N LYS A 16 -15.12 -1.89 -13.28
CA LYS A 16 -14.09 -0.86 -13.12
C LYS A 16 -13.09 -1.33 -12.06
N THR A 17 -11.87 -0.81 -12.10
CA THR A 17 -10.84 -1.06 -11.09
C THR A 17 -10.30 0.24 -10.50
N ALA A 18 -9.94 0.18 -9.22
CA ALA A 18 -9.28 1.24 -8.47
C ALA A 18 -8.51 0.64 -7.29
N SER A 19 -7.32 1.17 -6.98
CA SER A 19 -6.59 0.82 -5.75
C SER A 19 -7.20 1.47 -4.51
N THR A 20 -6.92 0.88 -3.36
CA THR A 20 -7.10 1.54 -2.06
C THR A 20 -5.95 2.51 -1.82
N VAL A 21 -6.23 3.81 -1.88
CA VAL A 21 -5.23 4.86 -1.68
C VAL A 21 -5.19 5.25 -0.20
N THR A 22 -3.99 5.25 0.39
CA THR A 22 -3.80 5.50 1.82
C THR A 22 -2.77 6.59 2.08
N LEU A 23 -3.01 7.43 3.09
CA LEU A 23 -2.01 8.32 3.68
C LEU A 23 -1.51 7.74 5.01
N ILE A 24 -0.20 7.69 5.18
CA ILE A 24 0.47 7.41 6.45
C ILE A 24 1.17 8.67 6.94
N ARG A 25 1.07 8.96 8.23
CA ARG A 25 1.81 10.04 8.89
C ARG A 25 2.70 9.46 9.97
N ASP A 26 4.00 9.73 9.89
CA ASP A 26 4.96 9.30 10.88
C ASP A 26 6.09 10.34 11.05
N GLY A 27 6.02 11.13 12.12
CA GLY A 27 6.94 12.25 12.32
C GLY A 27 6.88 13.24 11.16
N ALA A 28 8.00 13.38 10.44
CA ALA A 28 8.10 14.21 9.23
C ALA A 28 7.67 13.49 7.94
N ALA A 29 7.52 12.16 7.98
CA ALA A 29 7.13 11.38 6.81
C ALA A 29 5.62 11.50 6.57
N LEU A 30 5.27 11.87 5.33
CA LEU A 30 3.92 11.89 4.79
C LEU A 30 3.92 10.96 3.57
N VAL A 31 3.49 9.73 3.79
CA VAL A 31 3.60 8.65 2.79
C VAL A 31 2.24 8.39 2.16
N VAL A 32 2.16 8.42 0.83
CA VAL A 32 0.98 7.95 0.10
C VAL A 32 1.27 6.57 -0.49
N VAL A 33 0.36 5.62 -0.28
CA VAL A 33 0.48 4.27 -0.82
C VAL A 33 -0.54 4.07 -1.93
N ASP A 34 -0.08 3.52 -3.05
CA ASP A 34 -0.84 3.17 -4.25
C ASP A 34 -1.76 4.27 -4.77
N PRO A 35 -1.25 5.46 -5.15
CA PRO A 35 -2.06 6.49 -5.79
C PRO A 35 -2.41 6.13 -7.24
N GLY A 36 -3.13 5.04 -7.42
CA GLY A 36 -3.45 4.47 -8.71
C GLY A 36 -4.74 4.99 -9.30
N MET A 37 -5.48 4.13 -10.01
CA MET A 37 -6.75 4.51 -10.63
C MET A 37 -7.81 4.83 -9.57
N VAL A 38 -8.56 5.90 -9.82
CA VAL A 38 -9.71 6.33 -9.02
C VAL A 38 -10.75 6.94 -9.95
N ALA A 39 -12.02 6.94 -9.55
CA ALA A 39 -13.09 7.50 -10.38
C ALA A 39 -12.91 9.01 -10.67
N ALA A 40 -12.24 9.73 -9.76
CA ALA A 40 -11.80 11.09 -9.94
C ALA A 40 -10.59 11.36 -9.04
N ARG A 41 -9.59 12.10 -9.53
CA ARG A 41 -8.38 12.49 -8.74
C ARG A 41 -8.73 13.21 -7.43
N GLU A 42 -9.86 13.89 -7.38
CA GLU A 42 -10.36 14.54 -6.16
C GLU A 42 -10.68 13.54 -5.03
N LEU A 43 -10.90 12.26 -5.32
CA LEU A 43 -11.00 11.22 -4.28
C LEU A 43 -9.68 11.00 -3.53
N ILE A 44 -8.55 11.44 -4.09
CA ILE A 44 -7.25 11.46 -3.42
C ILE A 44 -7.01 12.85 -2.82
N LEU A 45 -7.19 13.91 -3.61
CA LEU A 45 -6.79 15.27 -3.23
C LEU A 45 -7.68 15.90 -2.15
N ALA A 46 -9.00 15.68 -2.19
CA ALA A 46 -9.91 16.25 -1.20
C ALA A 46 -9.65 15.74 0.23
N PRO A 47 -9.62 14.42 0.51
CA PRO A 47 -9.34 13.93 1.86
C PRO A 47 -7.92 14.30 2.34
N LEU A 48 -6.92 14.36 1.44
CA LEU A 48 -5.60 14.89 1.81
C LEU A 48 -5.68 16.33 2.34
N ARG A 49 -6.40 17.21 1.63
CA ARG A 49 -6.59 18.60 2.07
C ARG A 49 -7.36 18.70 3.39
N GLU A 50 -8.39 17.87 3.59
CA GLU A 50 -9.15 17.81 4.84
C GLU A 50 -8.27 17.38 6.02
N LEU A 51 -7.34 16.47 5.79
CA LEU A 51 -6.32 16.08 6.76
C LEU A 51 -5.25 17.16 6.97
N GLY A 52 -5.21 18.20 6.13
CA GLY A 52 -4.22 19.28 6.18
C GLY A 52 -2.92 18.96 5.45
N VAL A 53 -2.93 18.01 4.52
CA VAL A 53 -1.78 17.68 3.64
C VAL A 53 -2.01 18.25 2.25
N ALA A 54 -1.12 19.15 1.82
CA ALA A 54 -1.03 19.51 0.41
C ALA A 54 -0.31 18.38 -0.36
N ALA A 55 -0.69 18.14 -1.61
CA ALA A 55 -0.05 17.08 -2.42
C ALA A 55 1.47 17.28 -2.57
N GLY A 56 1.94 18.53 -2.70
CA GLY A 56 3.38 18.84 -2.71
C GLY A 56 4.10 18.71 -1.36
N ALA A 57 3.38 18.42 -0.27
CA ALA A 57 3.99 18.15 1.03
C ALA A 57 4.20 16.64 1.28
N VAL A 58 3.63 15.77 0.44
CA VAL A 58 3.88 14.33 0.49
C VAL A 58 5.36 14.08 0.24
N THR A 59 6.00 13.38 1.17
CA THR A 59 7.45 13.14 1.15
C THR A 59 7.79 11.87 0.40
N ASP A 60 6.88 10.89 0.43
CA ASP A 60 7.11 9.55 -0.10
C ASP A 60 5.83 9.00 -0.74
N VAL A 61 6.00 8.28 -1.84
CA VAL A 61 4.97 7.48 -2.48
C VAL A 61 5.45 6.05 -2.55
N VAL A 62 4.65 5.10 -2.10
CA VAL A 62 4.97 3.67 -2.18
C VAL A 62 4.04 3.01 -3.19
N PHE A 63 4.63 2.25 -4.11
CA PHE A 63 3.92 1.34 -5.00
C PHE A 63 4.00 -0.06 -4.41
N SER A 64 2.85 -0.68 -4.16
CA SER A 64 2.78 -2.10 -3.83
C SER A 64 3.30 -2.93 -5.00
N HIS A 65 2.95 -2.56 -6.23
CA HIS A 65 3.46 -3.11 -7.48
C HIS A 65 3.13 -2.15 -8.65
N HIS A 66 3.55 -2.49 -9.86
CA HIS A 66 3.52 -1.56 -11.01
C HIS A 66 2.26 -1.56 -11.86
N HIS A 67 1.18 -2.22 -11.45
CA HIS A 67 -0.05 -2.11 -12.23
C HIS A 67 -0.60 -0.68 -12.26
N PRO A 68 -1.19 -0.23 -13.38
CA PRO A 68 -1.65 1.15 -13.53
C PRO A 68 -2.70 1.55 -12.50
N ASP A 69 -3.56 0.63 -12.09
CA ASP A 69 -4.55 0.87 -11.06
C ASP A 69 -3.98 1.08 -9.66
N HIS A 70 -2.67 0.90 -9.47
CA HIS A 70 -1.90 1.24 -8.26
C HIS A 70 -0.96 2.46 -8.43
N THR A 71 -0.59 2.82 -9.67
CA THR A 71 0.47 3.83 -9.92
C THR A 71 0.03 5.07 -10.70
N LEU A 72 -1.11 5.04 -11.40
CA LEU A 72 -1.49 6.03 -12.42
C LEU A 72 -1.42 7.51 -12.00
N ASN A 73 -1.69 7.82 -10.73
CA ASN A 73 -1.73 9.19 -10.20
C ASN A 73 -0.49 9.54 -9.33
N ALA A 74 0.62 8.81 -9.46
CA ALA A 74 1.88 9.13 -8.81
C ALA A 74 2.34 10.59 -9.02
N ALA A 75 2.16 11.11 -10.24
CA ALA A 75 2.53 12.49 -10.61
C ALA A 75 1.73 13.60 -9.88
N LEU A 76 0.73 13.25 -9.07
CA LEU A 76 0.08 14.22 -8.17
C LEU A 76 1.02 14.72 -7.05
N PHE A 77 2.11 14.00 -6.76
CA PHE A 77 3.00 14.25 -5.63
C PHE A 77 4.40 14.66 -6.13
N PRO A 78 4.57 15.92 -6.59
CA PRO A 78 5.75 16.32 -7.37
C PRO A 78 7.06 16.37 -6.58
N ASN A 79 7.01 16.37 -5.25
CA ASN A 79 8.20 16.48 -4.39
C ASN A 79 8.53 15.17 -3.66
N ALA A 80 7.77 14.10 -3.93
CA ALA A 80 7.92 12.84 -3.23
C ALA A 80 9.09 12.02 -3.78
N ARG A 81 9.68 11.20 -2.92
CA ARG A 81 10.45 10.03 -3.35
C ARG A 81 9.49 8.89 -3.66
N PHE A 82 9.78 8.08 -4.66
CA PHE A 82 8.95 6.96 -5.06
C PHE A 82 9.65 5.66 -4.70
N HIS A 83 8.93 4.75 -4.05
CA HIS A 83 9.45 3.49 -3.55
C HIS A 83 8.73 2.33 -4.22
N ASP A 84 9.50 1.37 -4.71
CA ASP A 84 9.01 0.07 -5.14
C ASP A 84 9.87 -1.05 -4.52
N HIS A 85 9.87 -2.23 -5.15
CA HIS A 85 10.57 -3.42 -4.66
C HIS A 85 12.10 -3.38 -4.75
N TRP A 86 12.70 -2.58 -5.63
CA TRP A 86 14.16 -2.63 -5.90
C TRP A 86 14.87 -1.28 -5.84
N ALA A 87 14.14 -0.18 -5.72
CA ALA A 87 14.76 1.13 -5.79
C ALA A 87 13.96 2.21 -5.05
N ILE A 88 14.58 3.38 -5.01
CA ILE A 88 13.96 4.65 -4.65
C ILE A 88 14.23 5.62 -5.80
N TYR A 89 13.22 6.36 -6.23
CA TYR A 89 13.30 7.33 -7.31
C TYR A 89 13.01 8.74 -6.80
N GLN A 90 13.76 9.72 -7.28
CA GLN A 90 13.45 11.13 -7.07
C GLN A 90 13.96 11.94 -8.25
N ASP A 91 13.10 12.68 -8.92
CA ASP A 91 13.44 13.38 -10.16
C ASP A 91 14.06 12.40 -11.21
N ASP A 92 15.34 12.60 -11.58
CA ASP A 92 16.10 11.71 -12.46
C ASP A 92 17.10 10.80 -11.71
N ASP A 93 17.09 10.82 -10.37
CA ASP A 93 17.92 9.97 -9.53
C ASP A 93 17.29 8.59 -9.30
N TRP A 94 18.10 7.56 -9.54
CA TRP A 94 17.80 6.16 -9.24
C TRP A 94 18.71 5.67 -8.12
N HIS A 95 18.14 5.13 -7.06
CA HIS A 95 18.89 4.53 -5.95
C HIS A 95 18.47 3.07 -5.72
N ASP A 96 19.35 2.13 -6.08
CA ASP A 96 19.14 0.70 -5.83
C ASP A 96 18.97 0.41 -4.34
N ARG A 97 17.85 -0.20 -3.98
CA ARG A 97 17.45 -0.46 -2.61
C ARG A 97 16.37 -1.55 -2.59
N ASP A 98 16.71 -2.72 -2.07
CA ASP A 98 15.73 -3.79 -1.84
C ASP A 98 14.69 -3.35 -0.80
N ALA A 99 13.42 -3.49 -1.15
CA ALA A 99 12.33 -3.17 -0.24
C ALA A 99 12.28 -4.08 1.00
N ASP A 100 12.80 -5.30 0.93
CA ASP A 100 12.62 -6.25 2.02
C ASP A 100 13.33 -5.80 3.30
N GLY A 101 12.55 -5.52 4.34
CA GLY A 101 13.06 -5.01 5.62
C GLY A 101 13.48 -3.53 5.61
N TYR A 102 13.26 -2.79 4.52
CA TYR A 102 13.64 -1.38 4.47
C TYR A 102 12.80 -0.55 5.44
N GLN A 103 13.49 0.21 6.30
CA GLN A 103 12.87 1.13 7.25
C GLN A 103 12.70 2.52 6.60
N LEU A 104 11.48 2.84 6.15
CA LEU A 104 11.17 4.12 5.51
C LEU A 104 11.15 5.27 6.53
N SER A 105 10.56 5.04 7.69
CA SER A 105 10.50 5.96 8.83
C SER A 105 10.49 5.18 10.15
N GLU A 106 10.40 5.81 11.33
CA GLU A 106 10.48 5.13 12.63
C GLU A 106 9.48 3.96 12.77
N HIS A 107 8.30 4.10 12.19
CA HIS A 107 7.19 3.16 12.33
C HIS A 107 6.68 2.60 11.00
N VAL A 108 7.34 2.90 9.87
CA VAL A 108 6.96 2.40 8.54
C VAL A 108 8.10 1.58 7.94
N ARG A 109 7.79 0.33 7.59
CA ARG A 109 8.69 -0.65 7.00
C ARG A 109 8.11 -1.21 5.71
N LEU A 110 8.95 -1.51 4.72
CA LEU A 110 8.56 -2.30 3.55
C LEU A 110 8.98 -3.77 3.71
N MET A 111 8.22 -4.66 3.09
CA MET A 111 8.46 -6.11 3.07
C MET A 111 8.12 -6.63 1.68
N ARG A 112 8.99 -7.46 1.09
CA ARG A 112 8.64 -8.11 -0.17
C ARG A 112 7.57 -9.17 0.09
N THR A 113 6.54 -9.17 -0.74
CA THR A 113 5.41 -10.10 -0.64
C THR A 113 4.96 -10.58 -2.02
N PRO A 114 5.86 -11.16 -2.84
CA PRO A 114 5.53 -11.61 -4.18
C PRO A 114 4.40 -12.64 -4.17
N GLY A 115 3.61 -12.64 -5.24
CA GLY A 115 2.55 -13.63 -5.44
C GLY A 115 1.58 -13.19 -6.54
N HIS A 116 0.93 -12.03 -6.34
CA HIS A 116 0.14 -11.45 -7.42
C HIS A 116 1.07 -11.06 -8.57
N THR A 117 2.12 -10.30 -8.25
CA THR A 117 3.29 -10.12 -9.12
C THR A 117 4.60 -10.48 -8.39
N PRO A 118 5.71 -10.75 -9.11
CA PRO A 118 7.03 -10.93 -8.49
C PRO A 118 7.58 -9.67 -7.80
N GLU A 119 6.97 -8.52 -8.12
CA GLU A 119 7.36 -7.17 -7.71
C GLU A 119 6.60 -6.71 -6.47
N ASP A 120 5.65 -7.50 -5.95
CA ASP A 120 4.79 -7.07 -4.86
C ASP A 120 5.56 -6.79 -3.57
N ILE A 121 5.18 -5.70 -2.92
CA ILE A 121 5.58 -5.36 -1.57
C ILE A 121 4.36 -5.01 -0.71
N SER A 122 4.53 -5.18 0.60
CA SER A 122 3.59 -4.73 1.61
C SER A 122 4.20 -3.61 2.45
N THR A 123 3.38 -2.62 2.82
CA THR A 123 3.77 -1.53 3.73
C THR A 123 3.27 -1.84 5.14
N LEU A 124 4.20 -2.00 6.07
CA LEU A 124 3.95 -2.36 7.46
C LEU A 124 4.05 -1.10 8.32
N VAL A 125 2.97 -0.78 9.04
CA VAL A 125 2.85 0.45 9.83
C VAL A 125 2.53 0.14 11.28
N THR A 126 3.43 0.48 12.19
CA THR A 126 3.19 0.35 13.63
C THR A 126 2.43 1.57 14.16
N THR A 127 1.17 1.38 14.51
CA THR A 127 0.29 2.42 15.06
C THR A 127 0.13 2.29 16.57
N ALA A 128 -0.57 3.24 17.22
CA ALA A 128 -0.94 3.10 18.63
C ALA A 128 -1.82 1.86 18.92
N SER A 129 -2.58 1.40 17.93
CA SER A 129 -3.50 0.28 18.06
C SER A 129 -2.88 -1.07 17.70
N GLY A 130 -1.67 -1.08 17.12
CA GLY A 130 -1.00 -2.27 16.63
C GLY A 130 -0.52 -2.14 15.18
N LEU A 131 -0.13 -3.26 14.60
CA LEU A 131 0.40 -3.33 13.22
C LEU A 131 -0.75 -3.24 12.20
N VAL A 132 -0.67 -2.27 11.29
CA VAL A 132 -1.49 -2.17 10.09
C VAL A 132 -0.65 -2.57 8.88
N VAL A 133 -1.20 -3.40 8.00
CA VAL A 133 -0.51 -3.85 6.79
C VAL A 133 -1.30 -3.42 5.55
N LEU A 134 -0.68 -2.64 4.68
CA LEU A 134 -1.21 -2.33 3.36
C LEU A 134 -0.60 -3.32 2.37
N SER A 135 -1.44 -4.07 1.64
CA SER A 135 -0.96 -5.16 0.80
C SER A 135 -1.93 -5.51 -0.32
N HIS A 136 -1.39 -5.94 -1.47
CA HIS A 136 -2.17 -6.51 -2.57
C HIS A 136 -2.39 -8.03 -2.46
N LEU A 137 -1.81 -8.69 -1.46
CA LEU A 137 -2.03 -10.13 -1.21
C LEU A 137 -3.52 -10.51 -1.10
N TRP A 138 -4.38 -9.56 -0.76
CA TRP A 138 -5.84 -9.69 -0.83
C TRP A 138 -6.44 -8.52 -1.62
N TRP A 139 -7.40 -8.83 -2.49
CA TRP A 139 -8.19 -7.79 -3.17
C TRP A 139 -9.10 -7.05 -2.19
N SER A 140 -9.82 -7.79 -1.35
CA SER A 140 -10.70 -7.26 -0.31
C SER A 140 -10.96 -8.36 0.73
N ALA A 141 -11.71 -8.05 1.80
CA ALA A 141 -12.09 -9.05 2.79
C ALA A 141 -12.96 -10.17 2.20
N GLU A 142 -13.85 -9.82 1.28
CA GLU A 142 -14.73 -10.74 0.54
C GLU A 142 -14.17 -11.10 -0.85
N GLY A 143 -12.90 -10.80 -1.09
CA GLY A 143 -12.22 -11.12 -2.33
C GLY A 143 -12.12 -12.63 -2.56
N PRO A 144 -11.73 -13.07 -3.77
CA PRO A 144 -11.59 -14.49 -4.03
C PRO A 144 -10.48 -15.07 -3.15
N ALA A 145 -10.70 -16.30 -2.65
CA ALA A 145 -9.69 -17.00 -1.87
C ALA A 145 -8.44 -17.27 -2.70
N GLU A 146 -8.60 -17.55 -3.99
CA GLU A 146 -7.50 -17.63 -4.95
C GLU A 146 -7.52 -16.38 -5.82
N ASP A 147 -6.40 -15.68 -5.92
CA ASP A 147 -6.28 -14.56 -6.85
C ASP A 147 -6.23 -15.11 -8.29
N PRO A 148 -7.23 -14.83 -9.14
CA PRO A 148 -7.26 -15.31 -10.52
C PRO A 148 -6.19 -14.68 -11.41
N PHE A 149 -5.55 -13.60 -10.98
CA PHE A 149 -4.50 -12.88 -11.72
C PHE A 149 -3.10 -13.08 -11.13
N ALA A 150 -2.96 -13.85 -10.06
CA ALA A 150 -1.66 -14.10 -9.47
C ALA A 150 -0.73 -14.87 -10.42
N THR A 151 0.50 -14.37 -10.51
CA THR A 151 1.57 -14.96 -11.32
C THR A 151 2.26 -16.13 -10.60
N ASP A 152 2.20 -16.16 -9.27
CA ASP A 152 2.71 -17.23 -8.43
C ASP A 152 1.78 -17.45 -7.23
N VAL A 153 0.90 -18.45 -7.35
CA VAL A 153 -0.09 -18.80 -6.31
C VAL A 153 0.57 -19.37 -5.06
N GLU A 154 1.66 -20.13 -5.22
CA GLU A 154 2.38 -20.72 -4.07
C GLU A 154 3.04 -19.62 -3.23
N ALA A 155 3.71 -18.67 -3.89
CA ALA A 155 4.27 -17.50 -3.23
C ALA A 155 3.18 -16.62 -2.60
N LEU A 156 2.06 -16.41 -3.29
CA LEU A 156 0.92 -15.66 -2.74
C LEU A 156 0.47 -16.26 -1.40
N HIS A 157 0.31 -17.59 -1.33
CA HIS A 157 -0.09 -18.26 -0.11
C HIS A 157 0.98 -18.17 0.99
N GLU A 158 2.24 -18.37 0.61
CA GLU A 158 3.38 -18.22 1.54
C GLU A 158 3.36 -16.84 2.22
N TYR A 159 3.21 -15.78 1.43
CA TYR A 159 3.27 -14.42 1.95
C TYR A 159 2.00 -13.95 2.65
N ARG A 160 0.82 -14.47 2.29
CA ARG A 160 -0.39 -14.31 3.11
C ARG A 160 -0.20 -14.92 4.49
N ALA A 161 0.29 -16.15 4.57
CA ALA A 161 0.59 -16.80 5.84
C ALA A 161 1.66 -16.04 6.63
N ALA A 162 2.71 -15.55 5.97
CA ALA A 162 3.76 -14.75 6.59
C ALA A 162 3.24 -13.43 7.17
N VAL A 163 2.41 -12.69 6.42
CA VAL A 163 1.80 -11.44 6.89
C VAL A 163 0.84 -11.69 8.05
N LEU A 164 0.00 -12.72 7.98
CA LEU A 164 -0.93 -13.06 9.08
C LEU A 164 -0.19 -13.47 10.36
N LYS A 165 0.98 -14.10 10.24
CA LYS A 165 1.86 -14.45 11.37
C LYS A 165 2.45 -13.22 12.08
N LEU A 166 2.44 -12.06 11.45
CA LEU A 166 2.81 -10.78 12.10
C LEU A 166 1.70 -10.24 13.01
N GLU A 167 0.55 -10.93 13.07
CA GLU A 167 -0.62 -10.57 13.88
C GLU A 167 -1.10 -9.12 13.65
N PRO A 168 -1.32 -8.70 12.38
CA PRO A 168 -1.81 -7.36 12.12
C PRO A 168 -3.21 -7.16 12.69
N VAL A 169 -3.42 -6.01 13.33
CA VAL A 169 -4.74 -5.62 13.85
C VAL A 169 -5.68 -5.20 12.72
N GLN A 170 -5.12 -4.82 11.57
CA GLN A 170 -5.85 -4.42 10.38
C GLN A 170 -5.03 -4.67 9.11
N ILE A 171 -5.70 -5.12 8.05
CA ILE A 171 -5.18 -5.18 6.69
C ILE A 171 -5.94 -4.16 5.84
N ILE A 172 -5.22 -3.39 5.05
CA ILE A 172 -5.75 -2.51 4.01
C ILE A 172 -5.46 -3.19 2.67
N PRO A 173 -6.48 -3.78 2.02
CA PRO A 173 -6.30 -4.56 0.81
C PRO A 173 -6.20 -3.70 -0.45
N GLY A 174 -5.81 -4.31 -1.55
CA GLY A 174 -5.61 -3.64 -2.84
C GLY A 174 -6.87 -2.96 -3.41
N HIS A 175 -8.04 -3.57 -3.25
CA HIS A 175 -9.30 -3.21 -3.91
C HIS A 175 -10.53 -3.28 -2.98
N GLY A 176 -10.44 -2.68 -1.79
CA GLY A 176 -11.58 -2.70 -0.87
C GLY A 176 -11.36 -1.99 0.45
N ALA A 177 -12.37 -2.09 1.32
CA ALA A 177 -12.29 -1.56 2.67
C ALA A 177 -11.26 -2.31 3.51
N ALA A 178 -10.63 -1.59 4.44
CA ALA A 178 -9.77 -2.19 5.46
C ALA A 178 -10.56 -3.18 6.32
N PHE A 179 -9.93 -4.29 6.72
CA PHE A 179 -10.57 -5.33 7.51
C PHE A 179 -9.65 -5.86 8.62
N THR A 180 -10.25 -6.41 9.66
CA THR A 180 -9.53 -7.11 10.71
C THR A 180 -9.36 -8.58 10.30
N PRO A 181 -8.13 -9.11 10.28
CA PRO A 181 -7.89 -10.51 9.95
C PRO A 181 -8.59 -11.45 10.94
N SER A 182 -9.01 -12.61 10.45
CA SER A 182 -9.62 -13.66 11.25
C SER A 182 -9.13 -15.04 10.81
N GLU A 183 -9.58 -16.09 11.50
CA GLU A 183 -9.30 -17.48 11.07
C GLU A 183 -9.85 -17.81 9.67
N GLN A 184 -10.80 -17.02 9.17
CA GLN A 184 -11.39 -17.17 7.84
C GLN A 184 -10.64 -16.40 6.75
N THR A 185 -9.68 -15.54 7.13
CA THR A 185 -8.89 -14.79 6.14
C THR A 185 -8.07 -15.78 5.31
N PRO A 186 -8.21 -15.76 3.96
CA PRO A 186 -7.47 -16.67 3.09
C PRO A 186 -5.98 -16.60 3.35
N ARG A 187 -5.36 -17.77 3.42
CA ARG A 187 -3.91 -17.93 3.50
C ARG A 187 -3.33 -18.18 2.12
#